data_AF-A0AAW7JTK5-F1
#
_entry.id   AF-A0AAW7JTK5-F1
#
_cell.length_a   1.000
_cell.length_b   1.000
_cell.length_c   1.000
_cell.angle_alpha   90.00
_cell.angle_beta   90.00
_cell.angle_gamma   90.00
#
_symmetry.space_group_name_H-M   'P 1'
#
loop_
_entity.id
_entity.type
_entity.pdbx_description
1 polymer ?
#
loop_
_entity_poly.entity_id
_entity_poly.type
_entity_poly.pdbx_seq_one_letter_code
_entity_poly.pdbx_strand_id
1 'polypeptide(L)'
;MPFAIERNDIAKVHADVLVNAANEQLAPGGGVCGALFEGAGYQQMLAACRAIGHTPTGSAAVTPGFDLPCRWVVHAVGPVWRGGAHGEEQLLRESYRSTFAEVVRLGASSVAFPLISAGIYGYPIRDALRIAREETAAFLDEHDDVRATLVVFTRDVIVQGGRHLADLRAYIDDTYVESSPHMLRRMDEVPHMDVPDAAAMGAMAGPGQAPGVVCAGAPRNEDELADLLDHLDEPFSTTLLALIDARGLTDAQVYKRANISRQLFAKIRSNPAYRPTKPTAVALGMALELTYDELQDLLARAGLTLSRSSKFDVIIEFFVMRGDYSIFDVNEALFAFDQPLLGSA
;
A
#
# COMPACT_ATOMS: atom_id res chain seq x y z
N MET A 1 2.35 -13.00 5.79
CA MET A 1 1.46 -12.51 4.70
C MET A 1 0.88 -11.17 5.10
N PRO A 2 0.30 -10.39 4.18
CA PRO A 2 0.85 -9.10 3.82
C PRO A 2 0.95 -8.11 5.00
N PHE A 3 2.03 -7.35 4.99
CA PHE A 3 2.04 -6.07 5.69
C PHE A 3 1.07 -5.12 4.97
N ALA A 4 0.20 -4.47 5.74
CA ALA A 4 -0.73 -3.47 5.23
C ALA A 4 -0.60 -2.15 6.02
N ILE A 5 -0.96 -1.04 5.38
CA ILE A 5 -1.10 0.25 6.02
C ILE A 5 -2.57 0.66 5.93
N GLU A 6 -3.19 1.00 7.05
CA GLU A 6 -4.60 1.36 7.12
C GLU A 6 -4.78 2.70 7.82
N ARG A 7 -5.61 3.58 7.23
CA ARG A 7 -6.04 4.81 7.91
C ARG A 7 -7.30 4.52 8.72
N ASN A 8 -7.18 4.35 10.03
CA ASN A 8 -8.33 4.08 10.88
C ASN A 8 -8.10 4.49 12.33
N ASP A 9 -9.17 4.44 13.12
CA ASP A 9 -9.11 4.35 14.57
C ASP A 9 -8.81 2.89 14.95
N ILE A 10 -7.64 2.65 15.54
CA ILE A 10 -7.20 1.30 15.89
C ILE A 10 -8.16 0.57 16.83
N ALA A 11 -8.93 1.29 17.66
CA ALA A 11 -9.95 0.69 18.51
C ALA A 11 -11.13 0.08 17.73
N LYS A 12 -11.24 0.38 16.43
CA LYS A 12 -12.29 -0.13 15.53
C LYS A 12 -11.78 -1.18 14.54
N VAL A 13 -10.48 -1.48 14.54
CA VAL A 13 -9.86 -2.42 13.61
C VAL A 13 -10.10 -3.85 14.07
N HIS A 14 -10.53 -4.72 13.17
CA HIS A 14 -10.69 -6.15 13.45
C HIS A 14 -9.36 -6.89 13.28
N ALA A 15 -8.81 -7.38 14.38
CA ALA A 15 -7.62 -8.24 14.40
C ALA A 15 -7.64 -9.13 15.66
N ASP A 16 -6.87 -10.20 15.70
CA ASP A 16 -6.74 -11.00 16.92
C ASP A 16 -6.07 -10.18 18.04
N VAL A 17 -5.07 -9.38 17.68
CA VAL A 17 -4.32 -8.51 18.59
C VAL A 17 -4.40 -7.05 18.14
N LEU A 18 -4.76 -6.16 19.07
CA LEU A 18 -4.55 -4.72 18.93
C LEU A 18 -3.39 -4.27 19.81
N VAL A 19 -2.50 -3.44 19.28
CA VAL A 19 -1.35 -2.93 20.02
C VAL A 19 -1.64 -1.54 20.57
N ASN A 20 -1.42 -1.37 21.87
CA ASN A 20 -1.44 -0.07 22.52
C ASN A 20 -0.02 0.49 22.64
N ALA A 21 0.18 1.76 22.25
CA ALA A 21 1.38 2.51 22.60
C ALA A 21 1.25 3.03 24.05
N ALA A 22 1.81 2.26 24.99
CA ALA A 22 1.65 2.45 26.42
C ALA A 22 2.84 3.17 27.08
N ASN A 23 2.65 3.58 28.33
CA ASN A 23 3.71 4.02 29.25
C ASN A 23 4.07 2.89 30.22
N GLU A 24 5.19 3.04 30.92
CA GLU A 24 5.73 2.00 31.82
C GLU A 24 4.80 1.60 32.97
N GLN A 25 3.88 2.49 33.38
CA GLN A 25 2.90 2.22 34.44
C GLN A 25 1.60 1.59 33.90
N LEU A 26 1.52 1.31 32.60
CA LEU A 26 0.31 0.88 31.89
C LEU A 26 -0.91 1.77 32.22
N ALA A 27 -0.64 3.03 32.56
CA ALA A 27 -1.66 3.97 32.99
C ALA A 27 -2.41 4.52 31.77
N PRO A 28 -3.71 4.82 31.92
CA PRO A 28 -4.49 5.44 30.85
C PRO A 28 -3.85 6.76 30.42
N GLY A 29 -3.72 6.95 29.12
CA GLY A 29 -3.20 8.16 28.50
C GLY A 29 -4.13 8.68 27.39
N GLY A 30 -3.68 9.68 26.64
CA GLY A 30 -4.38 10.17 25.45
C GLY A 30 -4.08 9.36 24.18
N GLY A 31 -4.58 9.83 23.03
CA GLY A 31 -4.30 9.23 21.72
C GLY A 31 -4.78 7.79 21.60
N VAL A 32 -3.94 6.92 21.03
CA VAL A 32 -4.22 5.48 20.85
C VAL A 32 -4.55 4.80 22.19
N CYS A 33 -3.80 5.13 23.26
CA CYS A 33 -4.04 4.54 24.58
C CYS A 33 -5.44 4.91 25.10
N GLY A 34 -5.83 6.18 24.97
CA GLY A 34 -7.17 6.62 25.37
C GLY A 34 -8.27 5.91 24.59
N ALA A 35 -8.13 5.83 23.26
CA ALA A 35 -9.09 5.17 22.38
C ALA A 35 -9.26 3.67 22.72
N LEU A 36 -8.16 2.96 22.98
CA LEU A 36 -8.22 1.54 23.36
C LEU A 36 -8.81 1.33 24.76
N PHE A 37 -8.52 2.20 25.72
CA PHE A 37 -9.16 2.13 27.04
C PHE A 37 -10.65 2.42 26.97
N GLU A 38 -11.06 3.42 26.19
CA GLU A 38 -12.48 3.72 25.98
C GLU A 38 -13.19 2.57 25.27
N GLY A 39 -12.65 2.09 24.16
CA GLY A 39 -13.24 1.03 23.34
C GLY A 39 -13.29 -0.34 24.03
N ALA A 40 -12.37 -0.63 24.96
CA ALA A 40 -12.37 -1.86 25.75
C ALA A 40 -13.31 -1.82 26.96
N GLY A 41 -13.90 -0.68 27.29
CA GLY A 41 -14.50 -0.46 28.60
C GLY A 41 -13.44 -0.03 29.62
N TYR A 42 -13.42 1.28 29.91
CA TYR A 42 -12.35 1.95 30.65
C TYR A 42 -11.99 1.29 31.99
N GLN A 43 -12.99 0.89 32.78
CA GLN A 43 -12.76 0.30 34.10
C GLN A 43 -12.18 -1.13 34.02
N GLN A 44 -12.58 -1.92 33.02
CA GLN A 44 -12.08 -3.28 32.82
C GLN A 44 -10.62 -3.27 32.40
N MET A 45 -10.30 -2.45 31.38
CA MET A 45 -8.93 -2.28 30.92
C MET A 45 -8.02 -1.73 32.03
N LEU A 46 -8.47 -0.70 32.74
CA LEU A 46 -7.72 -0.12 33.86
C LEU A 46 -7.44 -1.14 34.97
N ALA A 47 -8.41 -1.97 35.34
CA ALA A 47 -8.23 -3.00 36.35
C ALA A 47 -7.21 -4.06 35.91
N ALA A 48 -7.26 -4.50 34.65
CA ALA A 48 -6.31 -5.46 34.09
C ALA A 48 -4.88 -4.89 34.03
N CYS A 49 -4.72 -3.65 33.56
CA CYS A 49 -3.41 -2.97 33.55
C CYS A 49 -2.84 -2.79 34.96
N ARG A 50 -3.67 -2.42 35.95
CA ARG A 50 -3.25 -2.28 37.35
C ARG A 50 -2.80 -3.60 37.98
N ALA A 51 -3.41 -4.71 37.60
CA ALA A 51 -3.01 -6.04 38.07
C ALA A 51 -1.61 -6.45 37.56
N ILE A 52 -1.23 -5.98 36.36
CA ILE A 52 0.12 -6.15 35.80
C ILE A 52 1.12 -5.21 36.48
N GLY A 53 0.73 -3.95 36.70
CA GLY A 53 1.53 -2.95 37.39
C GLY A 53 2.51 -2.23 36.47
N HIS A 54 3.70 -2.79 36.26
CA HIS A 54 4.79 -2.12 35.54
C HIS A 54 5.31 -2.95 34.36
N THR A 55 5.61 -2.30 33.25
CA THR A 55 6.26 -2.90 32.07
C THR A 55 7.38 -1.98 31.60
N PRO A 56 8.64 -2.43 31.57
CA PRO A 56 9.75 -1.56 31.21
C PRO A 56 9.70 -1.15 29.74
N THR A 57 10.29 0.02 29.43
CA THR A 57 10.54 0.44 28.04
C THR A 57 11.25 -0.66 27.25
N GLY A 58 10.84 -0.88 26.00
CA GLY A 58 11.34 -1.97 25.14
C GLY A 58 10.59 -3.30 25.33
N SER A 59 9.66 -3.39 26.28
CA SER A 59 8.87 -4.60 26.54
C SER A 59 7.39 -4.40 26.23
N ALA A 60 6.61 -5.49 26.34
CA ALA A 60 5.17 -5.48 26.17
C ALA A 60 4.45 -6.34 27.21
N ALA A 61 3.19 -6.02 27.51
CA ALA A 61 2.32 -6.80 28.38
C ALA A 61 0.97 -7.08 27.72
N VAL A 62 0.24 -8.11 28.16
CA VAL A 62 -1.00 -8.55 27.52
C VAL A 62 -2.19 -8.46 28.44
N THR A 63 -3.30 -7.95 27.92
CA THR A 63 -4.63 -7.99 28.53
C THR A 63 -5.67 -8.56 27.56
N PRO A 64 -6.85 -8.99 28.05
CA PRO A 64 -7.99 -9.29 27.16
C PRO A 64 -8.45 -8.06 26.36
N GLY A 65 -9.04 -8.29 25.19
CA GLY A 65 -9.61 -7.23 24.34
C GLY A 65 -10.87 -6.57 24.92
N PHE A 66 -11.59 -7.28 25.79
CA PHE A 66 -12.89 -6.87 26.33
C PHE A 66 -13.91 -6.53 25.22
N ASP A 67 -14.41 -5.29 25.20
CA ASP A 67 -15.41 -4.84 24.22
C ASP A 67 -14.80 -4.44 22.86
N LEU A 68 -13.46 -4.45 22.74
CA LEU A 68 -12.79 -4.20 21.46
C LEU A 68 -13.05 -5.33 20.45
N PRO A 69 -12.99 -5.04 19.14
CA PRO A 69 -13.06 -6.03 18.07
C PRO A 69 -11.78 -6.89 17.95
N CYS A 70 -11.23 -7.34 19.08
CA CYS A 70 -10.03 -8.18 19.17
C CYS A 70 -10.09 -9.13 20.36
N ARG A 71 -9.19 -10.13 20.36
CA ARG A 71 -9.09 -11.09 21.46
C ARG A 71 -8.18 -10.58 22.57
N TRP A 72 -7.10 -9.89 22.20
CA TRP A 72 -6.09 -9.38 23.13
C TRP A 72 -5.63 -7.97 22.79
N VAL A 73 -5.26 -7.23 23.83
CA VAL A 73 -4.48 -5.99 23.69
C VAL A 73 -3.05 -6.24 24.16
N VAL A 74 -2.08 -5.93 23.30
CA VAL A 74 -0.66 -5.92 23.65
C VAL A 74 -0.25 -4.48 23.94
N HIS A 75 0.14 -4.20 25.17
CA HIS A 75 0.59 -2.90 25.64
C HIS A 75 2.10 -2.78 25.46
N ALA A 76 2.52 -2.21 24.33
CA ALA A 76 3.92 -2.02 23.99
C ALA A 76 4.44 -0.69 24.56
N VAL A 77 5.55 -0.73 25.29
CA VAL A 77 6.14 0.46 25.90
C VAL A 77 7.32 0.91 25.05
N GLY A 78 7.12 1.98 24.28
CA GLY A 78 8.15 2.61 23.45
C GLY A 78 9.01 3.60 24.24
N PRO A 79 10.20 3.96 23.73
CA PRO A 79 11.05 4.97 24.36
C PRO A 79 10.54 6.39 24.12
N VAL A 80 10.80 7.27 25.08
CA VAL A 80 10.69 8.72 24.91
C VAL A 80 11.92 9.21 24.16
N TRP A 81 11.73 9.98 23.09
CA TRP A 81 12.83 10.53 22.31
C TRP A 81 13.59 11.60 23.09
N ARG A 82 14.91 11.45 23.18
CA ARG A 82 15.82 12.38 23.88
C ARG A 82 17.01 12.75 22.99
N GLY A 83 16.81 12.80 21.68
CA GLY A 83 17.84 13.19 20.71
C GLY A 83 18.66 12.03 20.15
N GLY A 84 18.32 10.78 20.45
CA GLY A 84 18.85 9.59 19.76
C GLY A 84 20.16 9.04 20.30
N ALA A 85 20.72 9.65 21.35
CA ALA A 85 22.00 9.25 21.94
C ALA A 85 21.86 8.41 23.22
N HIS A 86 20.65 7.98 23.57
CA HIS A 86 20.32 7.28 24.81
C HIS A 86 19.84 5.83 24.58
N GLY A 87 20.09 5.27 23.40
CA GLY A 87 19.67 3.91 23.05
C GLY A 87 18.20 3.82 22.62
N GLU A 88 17.56 4.94 22.26
CA GLU A 88 16.14 4.96 21.90
C GLU A 88 15.83 4.08 20.68
N GLU A 89 16.73 4.02 19.69
CA GLU A 89 16.51 3.12 18.54
C GLU A 89 16.45 1.66 18.96
N GLN A 90 17.38 1.23 19.81
CA GLN A 90 17.41 -0.15 20.30
C GLN A 90 16.16 -0.47 21.13
N LEU A 91 15.75 0.44 22.01
CA LEU A 91 14.53 0.28 22.81
C LEU A 91 13.27 0.23 21.95
N LEU A 92 13.17 1.06 20.90
CA LEU A 92 12.02 1.05 20.00
C LEU A 92 11.94 -0.27 19.23
N ARG A 93 13.08 -0.79 18.75
CA ARG A 93 13.15 -2.12 18.12
C ARG A 93 12.74 -3.22 19.08
N GLU A 94 13.21 -3.17 20.32
CA GLU A 94 12.81 -4.10 21.37
C GLU A 94 11.30 -4.06 21.64
N SER A 95 10.67 -2.87 21.65
CA SER A 95 9.21 -2.75 21.80
C SER A 95 8.45 -3.50 20.70
N TYR A 96 8.89 -3.39 19.44
CA TYR A 96 8.32 -4.13 18.32
C TYR A 96 8.56 -5.63 18.45
N ARG A 97 9.79 -6.06 18.74
CA ARG A 97 10.13 -7.48 18.93
C ARG A 97 9.34 -8.13 20.06
N SER A 98 9.24 -7.44 21.20
CA SER A 98 8.44 -7.89 22.34
C SER A 98 6.96 -7.98 21.98
N THR A 99 6.44 -7.03 21.20
CA THR A 99 5.06 -7.07 20.71
C THR A 99 4.82 -8.29 19.83
N PHE A 100 5.69 -8.53 18.85
CA PHE A 100 5.55 -9.67 17.94
C PHE A 100 5.79 -11.01 18.63
N ALA A 101 6.67 -11.07 19.62
CA ALA A 101 6.83 -12.25 20.46
C ALA A 101 5.53 -12.60 21.20
N GLU A 102 4.79 -11.61 21.70
CA GLU A 102 3.47 -11.82 22.31
C GLU A 102 2.43 -12.30 21.28
N VAL A 103 2.44 -11.77 20.05
CA VAL A 103 1.56 -12.23 18.95
C VAL A 103 1.77 -13.73 18.68
N VAL A 104 3.02 -14.18 18.62
CA VAL A 104 3.38 -15.60 18.43
C VAL A 104 2.96 -16.42 19.64
N ARG A 105 3.27 -15.96 20.86
CA ARG A 105 2.93 -16.65 22.11
C ARG A 105 1.42 -16.88 22.25
N LEU A 106 0.61 -15.95 21.76
CA LEU A 106 -0.85 -16.02 21.77
C LEU A 106 -1.42 -16.89 20.63
N GLY A 107 -0.59 -17.29 19.66
CA GLY A 107 -1.04 -18.00 18.45
C GLY A 107 -1.99 -17.16 17.60
N ALA A 108 -1.80 -15.84 17.57
CA ALA A 108 -2.64 -14.91 16.84
C ALA A 108 -2.29 -14.93 15.34
N SER A 109 -3.32 -14.91 14.48
CA SER A 109 -3.14 -14.88 13.03
C SER A 109 -3.16 -13.45 12.48
N SER A 110 -3.44 -12.46 13.32
CA SER A 110 -3.47 -11.06 12.90
C SER A 110 -3.15 -10.07 14.02
N VAL A 111 -2.38 -9.04 13.68
CA VAL A 111 -2.01 -7.94 14.59
C VAL A 111 -2.21 -6.60 13.88
N ALA A 112 -2.88 -5.66 14.56
CA ALA A 112 -2.94 -4.26 14.14
C ALA A 112 -2.21 -3.40 15.16
N PHE A 113 -1.30 -2.54 14.71
CA PHE A 113 -0.41 -1.79 15.58
C PHE A 113 -0.21 -0.35 15.12
N PRO A 114 -0.01 0.59 16.06
CA PRO A 114 0.24 1.99 15.73
C PRO A 114 1.73 2.23 15.44
N LEU A 115 2.06 3.43 15.00
CA LEU A 115 3.45 3.89 14.96
C LEU A 115 3.91 4.25 16.38
N ILE A 116 4.63 3.34 17.04
CA ILE A 116 5.04 3.45 18.45
C ILE A 116 5.99 4.65 18.61
N SER A 117 5.83 5.39 19.71
CA SER A 117 6.61 6.57 20.10
C SER A 117 6.54 7.82 19.20
N ALA A 118 5.93 7.76 18.02
CA ALA A 118 5.88 8.88 17.06
C ALA A 118 4.85 9.98 17.39
N GLY A 119 4.10 9.83 18.50
CA GLY A 119 3.16 10.82 19.03
C GLY A 119 3.77 11.66 20.15
N ILE A 120 3.17 11.59 21.34
CA ILE A 120 3.58 12.36 22.54
C ILE A 120 5.06 12.12 22.91
N TYR A 121 5.60 10.92 22.64
CA TYR A 121 7.00 10.57 22.93
C TYR A 121 7.99 11.19 21.94
N GLY A 122 7.53 11.87 20.89
CA GLY A 122 8.33 12.76 20.06
C GLY A 122 9.37 12.08 19.18
N TYR A 123 9.28 10.76 18.98
CA TYR A 123 10.22 10.04 18.12
C TYR A 123 10.07 10.54 16.66
N PRO A 124 11.18 10.88 15.97
CA PRO A 124 11.11 11.32 14.58
C PRO A 124 10.34 10.32 13.70
N ILE A 125 9.27 10.79 13.06
CA ILE A 125 8.32 9.93 12.33
C ILE A 125 9.02 9.08 11.26
N ARG A 126 9.98 9.67 10.53
CA ARG A 126 10.77 8.96 9.52
C ARG A 126 11.54 7.78 10.11
N ASP A 127 12.19 7.99 11.24
CA ASP A 127 12.99 6.93 11.88
C ASP A 127 12.09 5.88 12.54
N ALA A 128 10.99 6.30 13.16
CA ALA A 128 10.00 5.37 13.71
C ALA A 128 9.37 4.49 12.62
N LEU A 129 9.01 5.07 11.46
CA LEU A 129 8.41 4.34 10.34
C LEU A 129 9.39 3.34 9.73
N ARG A 130 10.65 3.75 9.56
CA ARG A 130 11.74 2.87 9.14
C ARG A 130 11.89 1.68 10.09
N ILE A 131 11.97 1.93 11.40
CA ILE A 131 12.12 0.87 12.41
C ILE A 131 10.89 -0.06 12.42
N ALA A 132 9.69 0.50 12.41
CA ALA A 132 8.45 -0.28 12.36
C ALA A 132 8.42 -1.22 11.16
N ARG A 133 8.84 -0.73 9.99
CA ARG A 133 8.95 -1.54 8.78
C ARG A 133 9.98 -2.65 8.88
N GLU A 134 11.20 -2.32 9.28
CA GLU A 134 12.29 -3.29 9.39
C GLU A 134 11.92 -4.43 10.34
N GLU A 135 11.39 -4.11 11.52
CA GLU A 135 11.00 -5.12 12.51
C GLU A 135 9.77 -5.92 12.06
N THR A 136 8.82 -5.30 11.36
CA THR A 136 7.66 -6.02 10.81
C THR A 136 8.05 -6.95 9.67
N ALA A 137 8.96 -6.52 8.78
CA ALA A 137 9.48 -7.34 7.70
C ALA A 137 10.22 -8.57 8.24
N ALA A 138 11.13 -8.37 9.20
CA ALA A 138 11.83 -9.46 9.87
C ALA A 138 10.87 -10.45 10.55
N PHE A 139 9.84 -9.94 11.22
CA PHE A 139 8.80 -10.78 11.84
C PHE A 139 8.04 -11.62 10.80
N LEU A 140 7.58 -11.00 9.70
CA LEU A 140 6.80 -11.68 8.67
C LEU A 140 7.61 -12.65 7.82
N ASP A 141 8.95 -12.51 7.79
CA ASP A 141 9.83 -13.47 7.13
C ASP A 141 9.84 -14.83 7.84
N GLU A 142 9.78 -14.82 9.18
CA GLU A 142 9.71 -16.01 10.03
C GLU A 142 8.27 -16.50 10.24
N HIS A 143 7.30 -15.59 10.27
CA HIS A 143 5.89 -15.84 10.58
C HIS A 143 4.98 -15.41 9.42
N ASP A 144 5.10 -16.12 8.29
CA ASP A 144 4.37 -15.79 7.06
C ASP A 144 2.86 -16.10 7.11
N ASP A 145 2.39 -16.72 8.18
CA ASP A 145 0.99 -17.03 8.49
C ASP A 145 0.26 -15.91 9.25
N VAL A 146 0.99 -14.94 9.78
CA VAL A 146 0.42 -13.77 10.47
C VAL A 146 0.20 -12.62 9.49
N ARG A 147 -0.90 -11.88 9.67
CA ARG A 147 -1.20 -10.61 8.98
C ARG A 147 -0.88 -9.43 9.89
N ALA A 148 -0.08 -8.48 9.41
CA ALA A 148 0.34 -7.32 10.19
C ALA A 148 -0.16 -6.02 9.54
N THR A 149 -0.90 -5.21 10.30
CA THR A 149 -1.44 -3.93 9.81
C THR A 149 -0.90 -2.76 10.63
N LEU A 150 -0.14 -1.86 9.98
CA LEU A 150 0.20 -0.57 10.55
C LEU A 150 -1.00 0.37 10.44
N VAL A 151 -1.57 0.74 11.58
CA VAL A 151 -2.73 1.65 11.66
C VAL A 151 -2.25 3.06 11.93
N VAL A 152 -2.57 3.98 11.03
CA VAL A 152 -2.27 5.41 11.16
C VAL A 152 -3.55 6.23 11.22
N PHE A 153 -3.58 7.27 12.05
CA PHE A 153 -4.77 8.12 12.17
C PHE A 153 -4.89 9.12 11.01
N THR A 154 -3.75 9.67 10.57
CA THR A 154 -3.66 10.62 9.46
C THR A 154 -2.65 10.16 8.41
N ARG A 155 -2.86 10.58 7.15
CA ARG A 155 -1.91 10.33 6.07
C ARG A 155 -0.61 11.12 6.25
N ASP A 156 -0.66 12.26 6.94
CA ASP A 156 0.49 13.13 7.15
C ASP A 156 1.65 12.40 7.83
N VAL A 157 1.37 11.43 8.70
CA VAL A 157 2.40 10.58 9.31
C VAL A 157 3.21 9.84 8.25
N ILE A 158 2.55 9.27 7.25
CA ILE A 158 3.23 8.57 6.14
C ILE A 158 3.92 9.58 5.22
N VAL A 159 3.31 10.72 4.94
CA VAL A 159 3.90 11.77 4.09
C VAL A 159 5.20 12.34 4.69
N GLN A 160 5.27 12.49 6.01
CA GLN A 160 6.45 13.01 6.71
C GLN A 160 7.56 11.96 6.86
N GLY A 161 7.19 10.68 6.94
CA GLY A 161 8.12 9.59 7.18
C GLY A 161 8.60 8.87 5.93
N GLY A 162 7.81 8.90 4.86
CA GLY A 162 8.02 7.97 3.77
C GLY A 162 9.14 8.38 2.82
N ARG A 163 9.82 7.36 2.30
CA ARG A 163 10.97 7.52 1.41
C ARG A 163 10.51 8.08 0.07
N HIS A 164 11.28 9.00 -0.50
CA HIS A 164 11.05 9.58 -1.85
C HIS A 164 9.73 10.35 -2.05
N LEU A 165 8.92 10.56 -1.01
CA LEU A 165 7.63 11.26 -1.13
C LEU A 165 7.73 12.72 -1.57
N ALA A 166 8.77 13.43 -1.17
CA ALA A 166 9.01 14.81 -1.63
C ALA A 166 9.33 14.83 -3.14
N ASP A 167 10.28 14.00 -3.57
CA ASP A 167 10.66 13.83 -4.98
C ASP A 167 9.45 13.39 -5.83
N LEU A 168 8.66 12.45 -5.32
CA LEU A 168 7.47 11.92 -6.00
C LEU A 168 6.37 12.98 -6.13
N ARG A 169 6.15 13.82 -5.11
CA ARG A 169 5.21 14.95 -5.22
C ARG A 169 5.62 15.90 -6.33
N ALA A 170 6.89 16.30 -6.36
CA ALA A 170 7.42 17.11 -7.45
C ALA A 170 7.24 16.43 -8.82
N TYR A 171 7.56 15.14 -8.92
CA TYR A 171 7.41 14.37 -10.16
C TYR A 171 5.96 14.29 -10.65
N ILE A 172 5.00 14.02 -9.74
CA ILE A 172 3.58 13.99 -10.08
C ILE A 172 3.11 15.38 -10.48
N ASP A 173 3.48 16.42 -9.74
CA ASP A 173 3.09 17.79 -10.06
C ASP A 173 3.60 18.19 -11.46
N ASP A 174 4.87 17.94 -11.79
CA ASP A 174 5.45 18.23 -13.11
C ASP A 174 4.72 17.44 -14.22
N THR A 175 4.51 16.14 -14.01
CA THR A 175 3.86 15.25 -15.00
C THR A 175 2.39 15.64 -15.24
N TYR A 176 1.66 16.03 -14.20
CA TYR A 176 0.25 16.39 -14.30
C TYR A 176 0.01 17.83 -14.77
N VAL A 177 0.91 18.78 -14.45
CA VAL A 177 0.85 20.14 -14.97
C VAL A 177 1.11 20.17 -16.48
N GLU A 178 2.05 19.37 -16.99
CA GLU A 178 2.30 19.23 -18.43
C GLU A 178 1.10 18.61 -19.18
N SER A 179 0.29 17.79 -18.51
CA SER A 179 -0.89 17.13 -19.10
C SER A 179 -2.17 17.98 -19.13
N SER A 180 -2.15 19.22 -18.61
CA SER A 180 -3.30 20.15 -18.66
C SER A 180 -3.06 21.33 -19.62
N PRO A 181 -3.40 21.21 -20.92
CA PRO A 181 -3.36 22.32 -21.88
C PRO A 181 -4.24 23.52 -21.51
N HIS A 182 -5.12 23.38 -20.50
CA HIS A 182 -6.12 24.38 -20.12
C HIS A 182 -5.66 25.37 -19.04
N MET A 183 -4.55 25.13 -18.32
CA MET A 183 -4.05 26.09 -17.31
C MET A 183 -2.96 27.04 -17.82
N LEU A 184 -2.40 26.80 -19.01
CA LEU A 184 -1.40 27.68 -19.65
C LEU A 184 -2.02 28.82 -20.49
N ARG A 185 -3.36 28.95 -20.55
CA ARG A 185 -3.97 30.19 -21.04
C ARG A 185 -3.83 31.27 -19.97
N ARG A 186 -2.76 32.06 -20.07
CA ARG A 186 -2.63 33.36 -19.40
C ARG A 186 -3.95 34.13 -19.54
N MET A 187 -4.46 34.59 -18.40
CA MET A 187 -5.65 35.43 -18.25
C MET A 187 -5.41 36.86 -18.75
N ASP A 188 -4.96 37.05 -19.99
CA ASP A 188 -4.99 38.36 -20.64
C ASP A 188 -5.66 38.20 -22.00
N GLU A 189 -6.76 38.94 -22.19
CA GLU A 189 -7.55 39.10 -23.41
C GLU A 189 -8.57 37.99 -23.73
N VAL A 190 -9.71 38.02 -23.03
CA VAL A 190 -10.98 37.54 -23.61
C VAL A 190 -11.83 38.76 -23.96
N PRO A 191 -12.06 39.09 -25.25
CA PRO A 191 -12.97 40.16 -25.64
C PRO A 191 -14.40 39.79 -25.23
N HIS A 192 -15.13 40.77 -24.68
CA HIS A 192 -16.57 40.66 -24.42
C HIS A 192 -17.30 40.23 -25.70
N MET A 193 -17.92 39.05 -25.67
CA MET A 193 -18.87 38.62 -26.68
C MET A 193 -20.27 38.86 -26.14
N ASP A 194 -20.93 39.88 -26.68
CA ASP A 194 -22.37 40.13 -26.51
C ASP A 194 -23.18 38.97 -27.09
N VAL A 195 -24.17 38.50 -26.35
CA VAL A 195 -25.06 37.42 -26.75
C VAL A 195 -26.25 38.01 -27.51
N PRO A 196 -26.53 37.64 -28.77
CA PRO A 196 -27.78 38.02 -29.43
C PRO A 196 -28.93 37.12 -29.00
N ASP A 197 -30.10 37.75 -28.92
CA ASP A 197 -31.38 37.22 -28.46
C ASP A 197 -31.94 36.07 -29.33
N ALA A 198 -32.65 35.16 -28.66
CA ALA A 198 -33.16 33.90 -29.18
C ALA A 198 -34.47 34.11 -29.96
N ALA A 199 -34.38 34.56 -31.22
CA ALA A 199 -35.54 34.55 -32.12
C ALA A 199 -35.13 34.54 -33.60
N ALA A 200 -34.78 33.36 -34.15
CA ALA A 200 -34.98 33.00 -35.56
C ALA A 200 -34.48 31.58 -35.83
N MET A 201 -35.29 30.56 -35.53
CA MET A 201 -35.16 29.26 -36.21
C MET A 201 -35.99 29.31 -37.48
N GLY A 202 -35.31 29.43 -38.62
CA GLY A 202 -35.89 29.33 -39.96
C GLY A 202 -34.91 28.64 -40.91
N ALA A 203 -35.31 27.43 -41.34
CA ALA A 203 -34.95 26.66 -42.54
C ALA A 203 -33.65 27.00 -43.33
N MET A 204 -32.87 25.96 -43.70
CA MET A 204 -32.55 25.61 -45.11
C MET A 204 -31.53 24.44 -45.22
N ALA A 205 -31.81 23.56 -46.19
CA ALA A 205 -30.89 22.70 -47.00
C ALA A 205 -30.08 21.60 -46.29
N GLY A 206 -29.90 20.37 -46.77
CA GLY A 206 -30.13 19.63 -48.02
C GLY A 206 -29.23 18.36 -47.97
N PRO A 207 -29.47 17.26 -48.72
CA PRO A 207 -28.68 16.04 -48.56
C PRO A 207 -27.36 16.14 -49.31
N GLY A 208 -26.26 16.40 -48.59
CA GLY A 208 -24.90 16.38 -49.12
C GLY A 208 -24.20 15.07 -48.79
N GLN A 209 -23.81 14.31 -49.83
CA GLN A 209 -22.95 13.13 -49.73
C GLN A 209 -21.63 13.45 -49.03
N ALA A 210 -21.27 12.67 -48.01
CA ALA A 210 -19.93 12.63 -47.46
C ALA A 210 -19.05 11.67 -48.30
N PRO A 211 -17.77 12.00 -48.59
CA PRO A 211 -16.86 11.10 -49.28
C PRO A 211 -16.53 9.89 -48.41
N GLY A 212 -16.47 8.72 -49.04
CA GLY A 212 -16.12 7.46 -48.39
C GLY A 212 -14.73 7.52 -47.76
N VAL A 213 -14.70 7.44 -46.43
CA VAL A 213 -13.51 7.04 -45.70
C VAL A 213 -13.39 5.53 -45.88
N VAL A 214 -12.40 5.12 -46.68
CA VAL A 214 -11.97 3.73 -46.78
C VAL A 214 -11.33 3.37 -45.44
N CYS A 215 -12.06 2.63 -44.60
CA CYS A 215 -11.46 1.93 -43.48
C CYS A 215 -10.57 0.81 -44.04
N ALA A 216 -9.26 1.05 -44.05
CA ALA A 216 -8.30 0.00 -44.33
C ALA A 216 -8.27 -0.98 -43.15
N GLY A 217 -8.49 -2.27 -43.45
CA GLY A 217 -8.09 -3.39 -42.58
C GLY A 217 -9.20 -4.00 -41.71
N ALA A 218 -10.25 -4.54 -42.33
CA ALA A 218 -10.99 -5.65 -41.71
C ALA A 218 -10.27 -6.97 -42.09
N PRO A 219 -10.03 -7.92 -41.16
CA PRO A 219 -9.39 -9.19 -41.45
C PRO A 219 -10.21 -9.95 -42.50
N ARG A 220 -9.52 -10.52 -43.50
CA ARG A 220 -10.16 -10.93 -44.75
C ARG A 220 -10.51 -12.42 -44.83
N ASN A 221 -10.15 -13.26 -43.85
CA ASN A 221 -10.51 -14.69 -43.84
C ASN A 221 -10.64 -15.26 -42.41
N GLU A 222 -11.52 -16.26 -42.23
CA GLU A 222 -11.64 -17.05 -40.98
C GLU A 222 -10.32 -17.77 -40.61
N ASP A 223 -9.50 -18.12 -41.61
CA ASP A 223 -8.18 -18.75 -41.44
C ASP A 223 -7.14 -17.80 -40.81
N GLU A 224 -7.23 -16.49 -41.08
CA GLU A 224 -6.29 -15.47 -40.56
C GLU A 224 -6.54 -15.18 -39.07
N LEU A 225 -7.81 -15.25 -38.65
CA LEU A 225 -8.19 -15.19 -37.25
C LEU A 225 -7.79 -16.47 -36.50
N ALA A 226 -7.92 -17.64 -37.13
CA ALA A 226 -7.47 -18.91 -36.57
C ALA A 226 -5.95 -18.93 -36.37
N ASP A 227 -5.17 -18.48 -37.37
CA ASP A 227 -3.72 -18.35 -37.26
C ASP A 227 -3.31 -17.35 -36.15
N LEU A 228 -4.02 -16.22 -35.99
CA LEU A 228 -3.77 -15.27 -34.89
C LEU A 228 -4.13 -15.83 -33.50
N LEU A 229 -5.12 -16.71 -33.43
CA LEU A 229 -5.50 -17.40 -32.19
C LEU A 229 -4.53 -18.55 -31.84
N ASP A 230 -3.88 -19.14 -32.84
CA ASP A 230 -2.86 -20.18 -32.67
C ASP A 230 -1.47 -19.62 -32.32
N HIS A 231 -1.23 -18.32 -32.56
CA HIS A 231 0.01 -17.60 -32.22
C HIS A 231 -0.19 -16.56 -31.09
N LEU A 232 -1.11 -16.82 -30.16
CA LEU A 232 -1.27 -15.98 -28.98
C LEU A 232 0.02 -15.97 -28.14
N ASP A 233 0.41 -14.80 -27.66
CA ASP A 233 1.53 -14.62 -26.75
C ASP A 233 1.42 -15.55 -25.53
N GLU A 234 2.56 -15.96 -24.97
CA GLU A 234 2.57 -16.81 -23.78
C GLU A 234 1.72 -16.19 -22.65
N PRO A 235 0.88 -16.98 -21.95
CA PRO A 235 0.07 -16.49 -20.85
C PRO A 235 0.92 -15.87 -19.74
N PHE A 236 0.39 -14.85 -19.07
CA PHE A 236 1.02 -14.16 -17.93
C PHE A 236 1.72 -15.11 -16.94
N SER A 237 1.04 -16.18 -16.52
CA SER A 237 1.55 -17.13 -15.52
C SER A 237 2.78 -17.89 -16.02
N THR A 238 2.80 -18.31 -17.29
CA THR A 238 3.95 -18.98 -17.91
C THR A 238 5.16 -18.05 -17.96
N THR A 239 4.96 -16.82 -18.41
CA THR A 239 6.04 -15.82 -18.50
C THR A 239 6.57 -15.44 -17.13
N LEU A 240 5.68 -15.25 -16.16
CA LEU A 240 6.06 -14.98 -14.78
C LEU A 240 6.99 -16.08 -14.25
N LEU A 241 6.64 -17.36 -14.45
CA LEU A 241 7.45 -18.48 -13.99
C LEU A 241 8.81 -18.54 -14.73
N ALA A 242 8.83 -18.29 -16.04
CA ALA A 242 10.08 -18.20 -16.79
C ALA A 242 10.99 -17.07 -16.29
N LEU A 243 10.43 -15.91 -15.94
CA LEU A 243 11.18 -14.80 -15.35
C LEU A 243 11.70 -15.14 -13.95
N ILE A 244 10.92 -15.87 -13.13
CA ILE A 244 11.36 -16.35 -11.80
C ILE A 244 12.58 -17.25 -11.95
N ASP A 245 12.52 -18.22 -12.85
CA ASP A 245 13.62 -19.14 -13.13
C ASP A 245 14.86 -18.41 -13.67
N ALA A 246 14.66 -17.47 -14.60
CA ALA A 246 15.75 -16.66 -15.18
C ALA A 246 16.47 -15.78 -14.15
N ARG A 247 15.74 -15.30 -13.13
CA ARG A 247 16.29 -14.51 -12.02
C ARG A 247 16.85 -15.38 -10.88
N GLY A 248 16.74 -16.71 -10.97
CA GLY A 248 17.24 -17.65 -9.95
C GLY A 248 16.54 -17.52 -8.60
N LEU A 249 15.29 -17.04 -8.60
CA LEU A 249 14.50 -16.85 -7.40
C LEU A 249 13.62 -18.08 -7.13
N THR A 250 13.38 -18.37 -5.86
CA THR A 250 12.40 -19.38 -5.46
C THR A 250 11.01 -18.78 -5.40
N ASP A 251 9.97 -19.60 -5.61
CA ASP A 251 8.56 -19.23 -5.39
C ASP A 251 8.37 -18.49 -4.05
N ALA A 252 9.04 -18.99 -2.99
CA ALA A 252 9.00 -18.41 -1.65
C ALA A 252 9.53 -16.99 -1.56
N GLN A 253 10.66 -16.72 -2.20
CA GLN A 253 11.23 -15.38 -2.25
C GLN A 253 10.31 -14.43 -3.02
N VAL A 254 9.72 -14.89 -4.12
CA VAL A 254 8.89 -14.06 -5.00
C VAL A 254 7.62 -13.61 -4.27
N TYR A 255 6.84 -14.53 -3.70
CA TYR A 255 5.60 -14.12 -3.03
C TYR A 255 5.85 -13.31 -1.76
N LYS A 256 6.93 -13.56 -1.02
CA LYS A 256 7.32 -12.75 0.15
C LYS A 256 7.70 -11.33 -0.27
N ARG A 257 8.56 -11.19 -1.28
CA ARG A 257 8.96 -9.89 -1.85
C ARG A 257 7.79 -9.12 -2.47
N ALA A 258 6.84 -9.82 -3.09
CA ALA A 258 5.63 -9.23 -3.66
C ALA A 258 4.57 -8.89 -2.59
N ASN A 259 4.80 -9.23 -1.32
CA ASN A 259 3.84 -9.06 -0.24
C ASN A 259 2.51 -9.78 -0.52
N ILE A 260 2.51 -10.98 -1.13
CA ILE A 260 1.29 -11.76 -1.48
C ILE A 260 1.28 -13.15 -0.84
N SER A 261 0.10 -13.79 -0.79
CA SER A 261 -0.01 -15.05 -0.04
C SER A 261 0.58 -16.18 -0.82
N ARG A 262 1.18 -17.12 -0.10
CA ARG A 262 1.49 -18.43 -0.64
C ARG A 262 0.26 -19.08 -1.30
N GLN A 263 -0.94 -18.89 -0.74
CA GLN A 263 -2.19 -19.40 -1.32
C GLN A 263 -2.55 -18.69 -2.63
N LEU A 264 -2.47 -17.36 -2.69
CA LEU A 264 -2.70 -16.60 -3.92
C LEU A 264 -1.66 -16.94 -4.99
N PHE A 265 -0.38 -17.01 -4.62
CA PHE A 265 0.69 -17.40 -5.51
C PHE A 265 0.53 -18.83 -6.03
N ALA A 266 0.12 -19.77 -5.18
CA ALA A 266 -0.20 -21.13 -5.60
C ALA A 266 -1.32 -21.15 -6.67
N LYS A 267 -2.34 -20.30 -6.53
CA LYS A 267 -3.41 -20.16 -7.54
C LYS A 267 -2.89 -19.60 -8.86
N ILE A 268 -2.02 -18.57 -8.80
CA ILE A 268 -1.35 -17.98 -9.98
C ILE A 268 -0.55 -19.06 -10.72
N ARG A 269 0.20 -19.88 -9.97
CA ARG A 269 1.04 -20.94 -10.53
C ARG A 269 0.25 -22.10 -11.11
N SER A 270 -0.84 -22.52 -10.45
CA SER A 270 -1.58 -23.72 -10.85
C SER A 270 -2.61 -23.50 -11.96
N ASN A 271 -2.98 -22.25 -12.24
CA ASN A 271 -4.01 -21.92 -13.23
C ASN A 271 -3.42 -21.06 -14.36
N PRO A 272 -3.12 -21.65 -15.53
CA PRO A 272 -2.60 -20.92 -16.68
C PRO A 272 -3.48 -19.76 -17.15
N ALA A 273 -4.80 -19.89 -16.98
CA ALA A 273 -5.78 -18.88 -17.33
C ALA A 273 -6.05 -17.85 -16.21
N TYR A 274 -5.28 -17.88 -15.12
CA TYR A 274 -5.42 -16.91 -14.03
C TYR A 274 -5.14 -15.50 -14.53
N ARG A 275 -6.07 -14.58 -14.29
CA ARG A 275 -5.92 -13.16 -14.59
C ARG A 275 -5.66 -12.39 -13.29
N PRO A 276 -4.43 -11.91 -13.06
CA PRO A 276 -4.13 -11.10 -11.88
C PRO A 276 -4.83 -9.75 -11.96
N THR A 277 -5.08 -9.15 -10.80
CA THR A 277 -5.41 -7.72 -10.74
C THR A 277 -4.17 -6.90 -11.05
N LYS A 278 -4.36 -5.63 -11.45
CA LYS A 278 -3.24 -4.72 -11.73
C LYS A 278 -2.28 -4.57 -10.54
N PRO A 279 -2.74 -4.34 -9.29
CA PRO A 279 -1.82 -4.30 -8.15
C PRO A 279 -1.06 -5.61 -7.92
N THR A 280 -1.69 -6.77 -8.13
CA THR A 280 -1.02 -8.07 -7.97
C THR A 280 0.05 -8.29 -9.04
N ALA A 281 -0.25 -7.98 -10.31
CA ALA A 281 0.72 -8.13 -11.40
C ALA A 281 1.91 -7.18 -11.25
N VAL A 282 1.65 -5.92 -10.86
CA VAL A 282 2.72 -4.96 -10.54
C VAL A 282 3.55 -5.45 -9.36
N ALA A 283 2.93 -5.93 -8.27
CA ALA A 283 3.66 -6.42 -7.10
C ALA A 283 4.64 -7.56 -7.45
N LEU A 284 4.23 -8.47 -8.34
CA LEU A 284 5.08 -9.55 -8.84
C LEU A 284 6.23 -9.03 -9.69
N GLY A 285 5.97 -8.06 -10.58
CA GLY A 285 7.03 -7.44 -11.38
C GLY A 285 8.04 -6.66 -10.53
N MET A 286 7.58 -5.97 -9.47
CA MET A 286 8.47 -5.33 -8.51
C MET A 286 9.28 -6.35 -7.71
N ALA A 287 8.68 -7.46 -7.29
CA ALA A 287 9.38 -8.53 -6.59
C ALA A 287 10.53 -9.14 -7.41
N LEU A 288 10.37 -9.18 -8.73
CA LEU A 288 11.35 -9.64 -9.70
C LEU A 288 12.38 -8.58 -10.12
N GLU A 289 12.24 -7.34 -9.64
CA GLU A 289 13.09 -6.20 -10.04
C GLU A 289 13.11 -6.02 -11.56
N LEU A 290 11.92 -6.06 -12.18
CA LEU A 290 11.79 -5.84 -13.61
C LEU A 290 12.06 -4.37 -13.96
N THR A 291 12.73 -4.16 -15.08
CA THR A 291 12.80 -2.86 -15.73
C THR A 291 11.41 -2.41 -16.18
N TYR A 292 11.26 -1.13 -16.52
CA TYR A 292 9.98 -0.60 -16.99
C TYR A 292 9.45 -1.36 -18.22
N ASP A 293 10.31 -1.67 -19.18
CA ASP A 293 9.94 -2.39 -20.40
C ASP A 293 9.54 -3.85 -20.12
N GLU A 294 10.32 -4.55 -19.29
CA GLU A 294 9.99 -5.93 -18.86
C GLU A 294 8.67 -5.97 -18.07
N LEU A 295 8.42 -4.98 -17.21
CA LEU A 295 7.19 -4.87 -16.44
C LEU A 295 6.00 -4.62 -17.37
N GLN A 296 6.15 -3.74 -18.36
CA GLN A 296 5.09 -3.44 -19.32
C GLN A 296 4.79 -4.64 -20.22
N ASP A 297 5.80 -5.41 -20.64
CA ASP A 297 5.62 -6.68 -21.36
C ASP A 297 4.85 -7.71 -20.52
N LEU A 298 5.26 -7.91 -19.26
CA LEU A 298 4.58 -8.83 -18.36
C LEU A 298 3.11 -8.42 -18.14
N LEU A 299 2.83 -7.13 -17.96
CA LEU A 299 1.47 -6.61 -17.80
C LEU A 299 0.63 -6.81 -19.06
N ALA A 300 1.20 -6.60 -20.24
CA ALA A 300 0.51 -6.76 -21.52
C ALA A 300 -0.02 -8.19 -21.72
N ARG A 301 0.74 -9.20 -21.27
CA ARG A 301 0.34 -10.63 -21.30
C ARG A 301 -0.87 -10.95 -20.42
N ALA A 302 -1.21 -10.07 -19.46
CA ALA A 302 -2.43 -10.13 -18.65
C ALA A 302 -3.55 -9.20 -19.18
N GLY A 303 -3.33 -8.48 -20.28
CA GLY A 303 -4.23 -7.44 -20.78
C GLY A 303 -4.20 -6.15 -19.96
N LEU A 304 -3.09 -5.87 -19.28
CA LEU A 304 -2.88 -4.71 -18.41
C LEU A 304 -1.81 -3.79 -19.02
N THR A 305 -1.82 -2.52 -18.64
CA THR A 305 -0.81 -1.54 -19.07
C THR A 305 -0.63 -0.44 -18.01
N LEU A 306 0.54 0.19 -17.97
CA LEU A 306 0.78 1.40 -17.18
C LEU A 306 0.48 2.62 -18.07
N SER A 307 -0.38 3.52 -17.60
CA SER A 307 -0.79 4.72 -18.30
C SER A 307 -0.54 5.96 -17.46
N ARG A 308 0.06 6.99 -18.07
CA ARG A 308 0.28 8.29 -17.42
C ARG A 308 -0.99 9.04 -17.01
N SER A 309 -2.17 8.56 -17.44
CA SER A 309 -3.46 9.09 -16.98
C SER A 309 -3.84 8.65 -15.56
N SER A 310 -3.16 7.65 -15.00
CA SER A 310 -3.45 7.07 -13.69
C SER A 310 -2.36 7.42 -12.68
N LYS A 311 -2.74 8.00 -11.52
CA LYS A 311 -1.77 8.33 -10.46
C LYS A 311 -1.07 7.09 -9.94
N PHE A 312 -1.81 5.98 -9.78
CA PHE A 312 -1.24 4.69 -9.44
C PHE A 312 -0.09 4.33 -10.39
N ASP A 313 -0.32 4.41 -11.71
CA ASP A 313 0.68 4.01 -12.72
C ASP A 313 1.89 4.93 -12.73
N VAL A 314 1.69 6.25 -12.60
CA VAL A 314 2.76 7.25 -12.51
C VAL A 314 3.63 7.03 -11.27
N ILE A 315 3.02 6.64 -10.14
CA ILE A 315 3.76 6.25 -8.94
C ILE A 315 4.61 5.00 -9.21
N ILE A 316 4.04 3.96 -9.83
CA ILE A 316 4.80 2.75 -10.19
C ILE A 316 5.97 3.07 -11.13
N GLU A 317 5.73 3.86 -12.18
CA GLU A 317 6.76 4.32 -13.13
C GLU A 317 7.90 5.04 -12.39
N PHE A 318 7.58 5.96 -11.48
CA PHE A 318 8.56 6.69 -10.68
C PHE A 318 9.51 5.77 -9.89
N PHE A 319 8.95 4.76 -9.20
CA PHE A 319 9.75 3.84 -8.39
C PHE A 319 10.61 2.91 -9.26
N VAL A 320 10.02 2.35 -10.33
CA VAL A 320 10.73 1.46 -11.26
C VAL A 320 11.88 2.17 -11.97
N MET A 321 11.68 3.41 -12.42
CA MET A 321 12.75 4.18 -13.09
C MET A 321 13.93 4.51 -12.15
N ARG A 322 13.69 4.58 -10.83
CA ARG A 322 14.74 4.82 -9.83
C ARG A 322 15.39 3.54 -9.33
N GLY A 323 14.89 2.38 -9.76
CA GLY A 323 15.34 1.07 -9.27
C GLY A 323 14.97 0.80 -7.82
N ASP A 324 13.97 1.48 -7.26
CA ASP A 324 13.47 1.21 -5.92
C ASP A 324 12.26 0.26 -6.00
N TYR A 325 12.53 -1.01 -5.73
CA TYR A 325 11.56 -2.11 -5.86
C TYR A 325 10.91 -2.53 -4.53
N SER A 326 11.11 -1.74 -3.47
CA SER A 326 10.59 -2.05 -2.15
C SER A 326 9.07 -1.85 -2.10
N ILE A 327 8.30 -2.95 -2.04
CA ILE A 327 6.83 -2.90 -1.93
C ILE A 327 6.37 -2.02 -0.77
N PHE A 328 7.13 -1.98 0.33
CA PHE A 328 6.82 -1.13 1.47
C PHE A 328 6.89 0.36 1.12
N ASP A 329 7.98 0.81 0.48
CA ASP A 329 8.18 2.22 0.11
C ASP A 329 7.14 2.65 -0.93
N VAL A 330 6.82 1.75 -1.87
CA VAL A 330 5.78 1.98 -2.89
C VAL A 330 4.39 2.06 -2.24
N ASN A 331 4.07 1.16 -1.30
CA ASN A 331 2.78 1.18 -0.61
C ASN A 331 2.60 2.41 0.28
N GLU A 332 3.66 2.92 0.92
CA GLU A 332 3.62 4.20 1.63
C GLU A 332 3.26 5.36 0.68
N ALA A 333 3.90 5.41 -0.49
CA ALA A 333 3.58 6.40 -1.50
C ALA A 333 2.14 6.25 -2.02
N LEU A 334 1.73 5.05 -2.43
CA LEU A 334 0.36 4.79 -2.89
C LEU A 334 -0.67 5.19 -1.81
N PHE A 335 -0.41 4.84 -0.55
CA PHE A 335 -1.25 5.24 0.57
C PHE A 335 -1.36 6.76 0.75
N ALA A 336 -0.23 7.47 0.65
CA ALA A 336 -0.19 8.92 0.76
C ALA A 336 -0.99 9.62 -0.34
N PHE A 337 -1.02 9.04 -1.55
CA PHE A 337 -1.76 9.56 -2.71
C PHE A 337 -3.16 8.94 -2.90
N ASP A 338 -3.68 8.22 -1.91
CA ASP A 338 -5.01 7.60 -1.95
C ASP A 338 -5.20 6.60 -3.10
N GLN A 339 -4.16 5.84 -3.40
CA GLN A 339 -4.16 4.82 -4.44
C GLN A 339 -4.24 3.42 -3.84
N PRO A 340 -4.75 2.42 -4.59
CA PRO A 340 -4.76 1.02 -4.16
C PRO A 340 -3.34 0.52 -3.82
N LEU A 341 -3.20 -0.25 -2.74
CA LEU A 341 -1.91 -0.83 -2.32
C LEU A 341 -1.56 -2.08 -3.14
N LEU A 342 -0.26 -2.34 -3.27
CA LEU A 342 0.30 -3.56 -3.83
C LEU A 342 0.26 -4.70 -2.80
N GLY A 343 -0.01 -5.91 -3.29
CA GLY A 343 0.08 -7.14 -2.51
C GLY A 343 -1.03 -7.37 -1.46
N SER A 344 -2.02 -6.50 -1.35
CA SER A 344 -3.03 -6.57 -0.27
C SER A 344 -4.13 -7.64 -0.45
N ALA A 345 -3.87 -8.76 -1.15
CA ALA A 345 -4.88 -9.77 -1.51
C ALA A 345 -4.50 -11.21 -1.10
#